data_AF-A0A4Q3V993-F1
#
_entry.id   AF-A0A4Q3V993-F1
#
_cell.length_a   1.000
_cell.length_b   1.000
_cell.length_c   1.000
_cell.angle_alpha   90.00
_cell.angle_beta   90.00
_cell.angle_gamma   90.00
#
_symmetry.space_group_name_H-M   'P 1'
#
loop_
_entity.id
_entity.type
_entity.pdbx_description
1 polymer ?
#
loop_
_entity_poly.entity_id
_entity_poly.type
_entity_poly.pdbx_seq_one_letter_code
_entity_poly.pdbx_strand_id
1 'polypeptide(L)'
;MVKIPDPPGFASRPDALLQGSTPPTERMHPTMPMPDPATGELKVDPEISLKAKGFDLAVSLFYSTSAPLATEWGYGRSASLRGHLERDGDVATITRGDFGQQYYRVLGGSGAFASSKNTGNTTTLAYASGPDEYTEGFLSGMRIVYKKHGGTRYEIDRVEDPSGNAQTYTYGTGGEAGLLKSVEVPGGNRLTLLYTVTSGPATLVEAIQDWGGRRWTMQYGTGRVLSQFTTPLGCVTNYGYTTAGASTTLLHTIEDPRGYRTTYAYDAGRRVVSMAAGTAVWSYDYNPGQTVEIWPTGARATYAYDDNPGNNVSTVRADGVLVTYAYDQNRMKVRETTPAGTMMSVAYDTRTG
;
A
#
# COMPACT_ATOMS: atom_id res chain seq x y z
N MET A 1 -3.65 25.70 -21.44
CA MET A 1 -4.09 24.61 -20.54
C MET A 1 -3.48 23.32 -21.06
N VAL A 2 -2.25 23.04 -20.63
CA VAL A 2 -1.47 21.84 -20.94
C VAL A 2 -0.63 21.62 -19.68
N LYS A 3 -0.72 20.44 -19.08
CA LYS A 3 0.16 20.04 -17.98
C LYS A 3 0.65 18.64 -18.26
N ILE A 4 1.80 18.34 -17.66
CA ILE A 4 2.77 17.25 -17.87
C ILE A 4 3.88 17.73 -18.81
N PRO A 5 5.16 17.74 -18.37
CA PRO A 5 5.76 16.81 -17.41
C PRO A 5 6.52 17.48 -16.26
N ASP A 6 6.82 16.70 -15.22
CA ASP A 6 8.14 16.73 -14.60
C ASP A 6 8.64 15.28 -14.53
N PRO A 7 9.80 14.98 -15.12
CA PRO A 7 10.82 14.24 -14.38
C PRO A 7 12.21 14.89 -14.62
N PRO A 8 13.26 14.56 -13.86
CA PRO A 8 13.38 14.05 -12.50
C PRO A 8 13.96 15.13 -11.55
N GLY A 9 13.61 15.09 -10.28
CA GLY A 9 14.23 15.96 -9.30
C GLY A 9 13.51 15.84 -7.97
N PHE A 10 14.12 15.13 -7.05
CA PHE A 10 13.74 15.09 -5.65
C PHE A 10 13.41 16.50 -5.12
N ALA A 11 12.19 16.71 -4.66
CA ALA A 11 11.89 17.68 -3.61
C ALA A 11 10.60 17.30 -2.87
N SER A 12 10.83 16.60 -1.75
CA SER A 12 10.10 16.64 -0.48
C SER A 12 8.67 17.19 -0.47
N ARG A 13 7.72 16.26 -0.34
CA ARG A 13 6.58 16.45 0.57
C ARG A 13 6.86 15.68 1.86
N PRO A 14 6.54 16.25 3.04
CA PRO A 14 6.82 15.60 4.32
C PRO A 14 6.12 14.24 4.39
N ASP A 15 6.89 13.28 4.89
CA ASP A 15 6.77 11.85 4.68
C ASP A 15 5.62 11.19 5.45
N ALA A 16 4.91 10.29 4.78
CA ALA A 16 4.00 9.31 5.40
C ALA A 16 4.76 8.10 6.00
N LEU A 17 6.06 8.27 6.31
CA LEU A 17 7.01 7.23 6.75
C LEU A 17 6.57 6.42 7.98
N LEU A 18 5.49 6.81 8.66
CA LEU A 18 5.20 6.40 10.03
C LEU A 18 3.92 5.58 10.18
N GLN A 19 3.32 5.18 9.05
CA GLN A 19 2.23 4.20 8.99
C GLN A 19 2.61 2.96 8.16
N GLY A 20 3.89 2.76 7.88
CA GLY A 20 4.38 1.52 7.27
C GLY A 20 4.01 1.32 5.79
N SER A 21 3.58 2.35 5.09
CA SER A 21 3.47 2.36 3.62
C SER A 21 4.56 3.26 3.05
N THR A 22 5.29 2.80 2.02
CA THR A 22 6.01 3.73 1.15
C THR A 22 5.01 4.79 0.68
N PRO A 23 5.35 6.09 0.65
CA PRO A 23 4.48 7.09 0.04
C PRO A 23 4.02 6.59 -1.33
N PRO A 24 2.76 6.83 -1.74
CA PRO A 24 2.34 6.48 -3.09
C PRO A 24 3.36 7.07 -4.06
N THR A 25 4.07 6.19 -4.75
CA THR A 25 4.90 6.64 -5.87
C THR A 25 3.95 7.24 -6.91
N GLU A 26 4.42 8.11 -7.79
CA GLU A 26 3.57 8.68 -8.87
C GLU A 26 2.80 7.60 -9.67
N ARG A 27 3.28 6.35 -9.61
CA ARG A 27 2.70 5.15 -10.21
C ARG A 27 1.46 4.62 -9.47
N MET A 28 1.16 5.00 -8.23
CA MET A 28 -0.04 4.55 -7.48
C MET A 28 -1.25 5.49 -7.64
N HIS A 29 -1.24 6.37 -8.65
CA HIS A 29 -2.29 7.38 -8.89
C HIS A 29 -3.72 6.79 -8.87
N PRO A 30 -4.72 7.48 -8.30
CA PRO A 30 -6.07 6.91 -8.09
C PRO A 30 -6.83 6.61 -9.39
N THR A 31 -6.52 7.29 -10.49
CA THR A 31 -7.23 7.17 -11.78
C THR A 31 -6.35 6.85 -12.98
N MET A 32 -5.04 6.83 -12.78
CA MET A 32 -4.05 6.51 -13.82
C MET A 32 -2.83 5.81 -13.20
N PRO A 33 -3.03 4.76 -12.39
CA PRO A 33 -1.92 4.04 -11.79
C PRO A 33 -1.09 3.36 -12.89
N MET A 34 0.23 3.44 -12.76
CA MET A 34 1.19 2.74 -13.59
C MET A 34 1.67 1.47 -12.87
N PRO A 35 1.95 0.37 -13.58
CA PRO A 35 2.45 -0.83 -12.95
C PRO A 35 3.85 -0.63 -12.38
N ASP A 36 4.19 -1.38 -11.34
CA ASP A 36 5.56 -1.47 -10.85
C ASP A 36 6.48 -2.03 -11.96
N PRO A 37 7.58 -1.34 -12.34
CA PRO A 37 8.47 -1.83 -13.39
C PRO A 37 9.16 -3.15 -13.09
N ALA A 38 9.35 -3.52 -11.83
CA ALA A 38 10.07 -4.73 -11.43
C ALA A 38 9.16 -5.95 -11.43
N THR A 39 7.95 -5.79 -10.89
CA THR A 39 7.02 -6.90 -10.71
C THR A 39 5.92 -6.94 -11.76
N GLY A 40 5.64 -5.81 -12.40
CA GLY A 40 4.46 -5.60 -13.25
C GLY A 40 3.14 -5.56 -12.49
N GLU A 41 3.20 -5.52 -11.16
CA GLU A 41 2.03 -5.40 -10.30
C GLU A 41 1.34 -4.04 -10.50
N LEU A 42 0.02 -4.04 -10.63
CA LEU A 42 -0.75 -2.80 -10.58
C LEU A 42 -1.22 -2.57 -9.14
N LYS A 43 -0.78 -1.45 -8.56
CA LYS A 43 -1.33 -0.93 -7.31
C LYS A 43 -2.09 0.37 -7.55
N VAL A 44 -3.27 0.49 -6.95
CA VAL A 44 -4.11 1.72 -7.02
C VAL A 44 -4.33 2.21 -5.61
N ASP A 45 -4.18 3.53 -5.38
CA ASP A 45 -4.46 4.15 -4.09
C ASP A 45 -5.28 5.46 -4.25
N PRO A 46 -6.59 5.46 -3.94
CA PRO A 46 -7.31 6.64 -3.51
C PRO A 46 -7.04 6.94 -2.04
N GLU A 47 -6.56 8.16 -1.78
CA GLU A 47 -6.34 8.67 -0.44
C GLU A 47 -7.53 9.52 0.04
N ILE A 48 -7.95 9.29 1.28
CA ILE A 48 -8.83 10.16 2.06
C ILE A 48 -7.99 10.80 3.15
N SER A 49 -7.78 12.11 3.07
CA SER A 49 -7.04 12.87 4.09
C SER A 49 -7.98 13.74 4.92
N LEU A 50 -7.94 13.56 6.24
CA LEU A 50 -8.79 14.24 7.20
C LEU A 50 -7.93 14.99 8.23
N LYS A 51 -8.15 16.31 8.33
CA LYS A 51 -7.49 17.15 9.32
C LYS A 51 -8.03 16.86 10.71
N ALA A 52 -7.15 16.41 11.60
CA ALA A 52 -7.49 16.04 12.97
C ALA A 52 -6.60 16.79 13.96
N LYS A 53 -7.04 16.85 15.23
CA LYS A 53 -6.20 17.40 16.30
C LYS A 53 -5.06 16.42 16.59
N GLY A 54 -3.88 16.94 16.89
CA GLY A 54 -2.67 16.12 17.07
C GLY A 54 -2.06 15.80 15.71
N PHE A 55 -2.51 14.72 15.07
CA PHE A 55 -2.05 14.32 13.74
C PHE A 55 -3.21 13.86 12.85
N ASP A 56 -3.07 14.14 11.55
CA ASP A 56 -4.07 13.87 10.52
C ASP A 56 -4.37 12.37 10.39
N LEU A 57 -5.60 12.05 9.96
CA LEU A 57 -6.00 10.70 9.60
C LEU A 57 -6.00 10.56 8.08
N ALA A 58 -5.15 9.68 7.56
CA ALA A 58 -5.11 9.31 6.15
C ALA A 58 -5.63 7.88 5.96
N VAL A 59 -6.51 7.68 5.00
CA VAL A 59 -7.03 6.36 4.61
C VAL A 59 -6.72 6.12 3.16
N SER A 60 -5.81 5.20 2.90
CA SER A 60 -5.45 4.72 1.56
C SER A 60 -6.25 3.47 1.24
N LEU A 61 -6.76 3.36 0.01
CA LEU A 61 -7.56 2.21 -0.44
C LEU A 61 -6.83 1.45 -1.54
N PHE A 62 -6.23 0.32 -1.18
CA PHE A 62 -5.36 -0.39 -2.09
C PHE A 62 -6.12 -1.34 -3.00
N TYR A 63 -5.66 -1.44 -4.25
CA TYR A 63 -5.83 -2.61 -5.11
C TYR A 63 -4.48 -3.24 -5.39
N SER A 64 -4.42 -4.56 -5.56
CA SER A 64 -3.23 -5.28 -6.01
C SER A 64 -3.62 -6.43 -6.93
N THR A 65 -2.92 -6.56 -8.06
CA THR A 65 -3.06 -7.71 -8.98
C THR A 65 -2.38 -8.97 -8.44
N SER A 66 -1.44 -8.81 -7.51
CA SER A 66 -0.66 -9.89 -6.90
C SER A 66 -1.33 -10.50 -5.66
N ALA A 67 -2.31 -9.79 -5.06
CA ALA A 67 -3.02 -10.22 -3.86
C ALA A 67 -4.47 -10.63 -4.15
N PRO A 68 -4.76 -11.83 -4.71
CA PRO A 68 -6.11 -12.29 -5.07
C PRO A 68 -6.96 -12.70 -3.84
N LEU A 69 -7.03 -11.82 -2.84
CA LEU A 69 -7.74 -12.04 -1.60
C LEU A 69 -9.07 -11.30 -1.62
N ALA A 70 -10.14 -11.95 -1.17
CA ALA A 70 -11.40 -11.29 -0.91
C ALA A 70 -11.38 -10.71 0.51
N THR A 71 -11.36 -9.39 0.62
CA THR A 71 -11.48 -8.70 1.91
C THR A 71 -12.84 -8.02 2.01
N GLU A 72 -13.09 -7.35 3.14
CA GLU A 72 -14.22 -6.45 3.32
C GLU A 72 -14.19 -5.23 2.36
N TRP A 73 -13.06 -4.96 1.69
CA TRP A 73 -12.90 -3.90 0.69
C TRP A 73 -13.13 -4.38 -0.74
N GLY A 74 -13.41 -5.67 -0.92
CA GLY A 74 -13.59 -6.32 -2.21
C GLY A 74 -12.43 -7.22 -2.63
N TYR A 75 -12.58 -7.89 -3.77
CA TYR A 75 -11.57 -8.79 -4.32
C TYR A 75 -10.33 -8.02 -4.80
N GLY A 76 -9.15 -8.46 -4.33
CA GLY A 76 -7.89 -7.81 -4.63
C GLY A 76 -7.71 -6.44 -3.99
N ARG A 77 -8.57 -6.08 -3.02
CA ARG A 77 -8.59 -4.76 -2.39
C ARG A 77 -8.39 -4.84 -0.88
N SER A 78 -7.88 -3.76 -0.31
CA SER A 78 -7.65 -3.59 1.13
C SER A 78 -7.56 -2.09 1.44
N ALA A 79 -7.30 -1.71 2.69
CA ALA A 79 -7.09 -0.32 3.07
C ALA A 79 -6.02 -0.21 4.16
N SER A 80 -5.39 0.98 4.30
CA SER A 80 -4.36 1.26 5.32
C SER A 80 -4.81 0.91 6.74
N LEU A 81 -6.11 1.02 7.02
CA LEU A 81 -6.71 0.72 8.32
C LEU A 81 -6.82 -0.79 8.64
N ARG A 82 -6.47 -1.69 7.72
CA ARG A 82 -6.59 -3.16 7.85
C ARG A 82 -5.28 -3.84 8.29
N GLY A 83 -4.31 -3.08 8.81
CA GLY A 83 -3.10 -3.66 9.37
C GLY A 83 -3.42 -4.66 10.48
N HIS A 84 -2.73 -5.80 10.48
CA HIS A 84 -2.88 -6.80 11.53
C HIS A 84 -1.59 -7.60 11.71
N LEU A 85 -1.50 -8.24 12.88
CA LEU A 85 -0.40 -9.12 13.25
C LEU A 85 -0.94 -10.53 13.49
N GLU A 86 -0.21 -11.51 12.97
CA GLU A 86 -0.40 -12.93 13.26
C GLU A 86 0.86 -13.49 13.91
N ARG A 87 0.70 -14.39 14.87
CA ARG A 87 1.81 -15.06 15.54
C ARG A 87 1.72 -16.56 15.32
N ASP A 88 2.82 -17.12 14.85
CA ASP A 88 3.04 -18.56 14.74
C ASP A 88 4.35 -18.92 15.45
N GLY A 89 4.23 -19.48 16.67
CA GLY A 89 5.35 -19.77 17.55
C GLY A 89 6.22 -18.54 17.83
N ASP A 90 7.46 -18.60 17.34
CA ASP A 90 8.48 -17.57 17.50
C ASP A 90 8.48 -16.52 16.39
N VAL A 91 7.55 -16.61 15.42
CA VAL A 91 7.44 -15.68 14.30
C VAL A 91 6.19 -14.82 14.47
N ALA A 92 6.37 -13.50 14.39
CA ALA A 92 5.27 -12.56 14.23
C ALA A 92 5.30 -11.98 12.81
N THR A 93 4.17 -12.01 12.14
CA THR A 93 4.00 -11.46 10.78
C THR A 93 3.03 -10.30 10.86
N ILE A 94 3.50 -9.11 10.52
CA ILE A 94 2.64 -7.94 10.33
C ILE A 94 2.26 -7.87 8.86
N THR A 95 0.97 -7.93 8.58
CA THR A 95 0.42 -7.67 7.24
C THR A 95 -0.19 -6.27 7.24
N ARG A 96 0.31 -5.42 6.36
CA ARG A 96 -0.12 -4.03 6.16
C ARG A 96 -1.37 -3.95 5.29
N GLY A 97 -1.97 -2.77 5.26
CA GLY A 97 -3.12 -2.47 4.41
C GLY A 97 -2.84 -2.59 2.91
N ASP A 98 -1.61 -2.31 2.47
CA ASP A 98 -1.13 -2.37 1.08
C ASP A 98 -0.63 -3.76 0.66
N PHE A 99 -0.98 -4.78 1.44
CA PHE A 99 -0.56 -6.18 1.33
C PHE A 99 0.91 -6.45 1.63
N GLY A 100 1.68 -5.41 2.00
CA GLY A 100 3.06 -5.58 2.45
C GLY A 100 3.13 -6.45 3.70
N GLN A 101 4.12 -7.34 3.77
CA GLN A 101 4.36 -8.18 4.95
C GLN A 101 5.73 -7.88 5.56
N GLN A 102 5.77 -7.82 6.88
CA GLN A 102 6.99 -7.70 7.68
C GLN A 102 7.06 -8.85 8.67
N TYR A 103 8.23 -9.48 8.76
CA TYR A 103 8.44 -10.64 9.62
C TYR A 103 9.40 -10.30 10.75
N TYR A 104 9.04 -10.73 11.95
CA TYR A 104 9.81 -10.56 13.16
C TYR A 104 9.98 -11.92 13.84
N ARG A 105 11.12 -12.12 14.49
CA ARG A 105 11.40 -13.32 15.27
C ARG A 105 11.66 -12.96 16.72
N VAL A 106 11.21 -13.81 17.64
CA VAL A 106 11.48 -13.65 19.07
C VAL A 106 12.98 -13.64 19.34
N LEU A 107 13.43 -12.69 20.19
CA LEU A 107 14.77 -12.66 20.76
C LEU A 107 14.75 -13.33 22.14
N GLY A 108 15.23 -14.57 22.23
CA GLY A 108 15.37 -15.28 23.51
C GLY A 108 14.03 -15.48 24.25
N GLY A 109 14.07 -15.63 25.59
CA GLY A 109 12.87 -15.89 26.41
C GLY A 109 12.09 -14.64 26.88
N SER A 110 12.43 -13.43 26.42
CA SER A 110 12.01 -12.17 27.06
C SER A 110 10.84 -11.43 26.39
N GLY A 111 10.22 -11.98 25.35
CA GLY A 111 9.07 -11.34 24.67
C GLY A 111 9.45 -10.13 23.79
N ALA A 112 10.72 -9.80 23.64
CA ALA A 112 11.18 -8.85 22.62
C ALA A 112 11.29 -9.55 21.24
N PHE A 113 11.00 -8.84 20.16
CA PHE A 113 11.16 -9.36 18.80
C PHE A 113 12.20 -8.54 18.03
N ALA A 114 13.07 -9.23 17.27
CA ALA A 114 13.96 -8.62 16.30
C ALA A 114 13.38 -8.74 14.89
N SER A 115 13.72 -7.78 14.04
CA SER A 115 13.53 -7.89 12.59
C SER A 115 14.20 -9.16 12.08
N SER A 116 13.51 -9.93 11.23
CA SER A 116 14.16 -11.00 10.50
C SER A 116 15.30 -10.42 9.66
N LYS A 117 16.49 -11.04 9.69
CA LYS A 117 17.68 -10.56 8.97
C LYS A 117 17.45 -10.38 7.47
N ASN A 118 16.44 -11.06 6.92
CA ASN A 118 16.17 -11.08 5.50
C ASN A 118 15.07 -10.10 5.08
N THR A 119 14.54 -9.23 5.94
CA THR A 119 13.35 -8.42 5.58
C THR A 119 13.57 -6.93 5.51
N GLY A 120 14.76 -6.42 5.87
CA GLY A 120 15.08 -4.99 5.76
C GLY A 120 14.17 -4.08 6.60
N ASN A 121 13.54 -4.61 7.66
CA ASN A 121 12.60 -3.84 8.48
C ASN A 121 13.33 -2.67 9.15
N THR A 122 12.75 -1.48 9.07
CA THR A 122 13.23 -0.26 9.74
C THR A 122 12.49 0.03 11.06
N THR A 123 11.66 -0.90 11.50
CA THR A 123 10.78 -0.82 12.66
C THR A 123 11.12 -1.93 13.66
N THR A 124 10.79 -1.70 14.93
CA THR A 124 10.98 -2.68 16.01
C THR A 124 9.64 -3.22 16.47
N LEU A 125 9.62 -4.44 17.00
CA LEU A 125 8.41 -5.06 17.55
C LEU A 125 8.67 -5.52 18.98
N ALA A 126 7.80 -5.14 19.90
CA ALA A 126 7.83 -5.58 21.29
C ALA A 126 6.49 -6.21 21.66
N TYR A 127 6.53 -7.25 22.50
CA TYR A 127 5.33 -7.85 23.08
C TYR A 127 5.28 -7.55 24.57
N ALA A 128 4.14 -7.04 25.03
CA ALA A 128 3.85 -6.94 26.45
C ALA A 128 3.18 -8.26 26.88
N SER A 129 3.73 -8.93 27.90
CA SER A 129 3.13 -10.15 28.48
C SER A 129 1.85 -9.86 29.27
N GLY A 130 1.64 -8.60 29.65
CA GLY A 130 0.33 -8.09 30.04
C GLY A 130 -0.43 -7.52 28.83
N PRO A 131 -1.65 -7.03 29.07
CA PRO A 131 -2.81 -7.02 28.13
C PRO A 131 -2.85 -7.83 26.79
N ASP A 132 -1.93 -8.76 26.50
CA ASP A 132 -1.82 -9.45 25.19
C ASP A 132 -1.71 -8.43 24.03
N GLU A 133 -0.75 -7.49 24.13
CA GLU A 133 -0.52 -6.43 23.14
C GLU A 133 0.85 -6.54 22.46
N TYR A 134 0.88 -6.21 21.17
CA TYR A 134 2.11 -5.98 20.42
C TYR A 134 2.27 -4.50 20.12
N THR A 135 3.46 -3.96 20.33
CA THR A 135 3.79 -2.57 19.97
C THR A 135 4.88 -2.56 18.92
N GLU A 136 4.56 -1.99 17.77
CA GLU A 136 5.52 -1.69 16.73
C GLU A 136 6.02 -0.25 16.87
N GLY A 137 7.35 -0.07 16.94
CA GLY A 137 8.00 1.22 17.05
C GLY A 137 8.66 1.67 15.75
N PHE A 138 8.49 2.94 15.41
CA PHE A 138 9.08 3.58 14.23
C PHE A 138 10.22 4.54 14.63
N LEU A 139 11.16 4.79 13.73
CA LEU A 139 12.31 5.68 13.99
C LEU A 139 11.93 7.12 14.33
N SER A 140 10.75 7.58 13.92
CA SER A 140 10.22 8.90 14.34
C SER A 140 9.75 8.96 15.78
N GLY A 141 9.60 7.82 16.45
CA GLY A 141 8.91 7.70 17.72
C GLY A 141 7.41 7.41 17.60
N MET A 142 6.83 7.34 16.40
CA MET A 142 5.46 6.82 16.23
C MET A 142 5.37 5.35 16.63
N ARG A 143 4.17 4.94 17.06
CA ARG A 143 3.90 3.57 17.50
C ARG A 143 2.57 3.08 16.95
N ILE A 144 2.51 1.80 16.61
CA ILE A 144 1.26 1.10 16.32
C ILE A 144 1.11 -0.01 17.36
N VAL A 145 -0.02 -0.04 18.03
CA VAL A 145 -0.32 -1.08 19.02
C VAL A 145 -1.38 -2.01 18.45
N TYR A 146 -1.17 -3.31 18.58
CA TYR A 146 -2.06 -4.35 18.09
C TYR A 146 -2.59 -5.20 19.25
N LYS A 147 -3.90 -5.50 19.23
CA LYS A 147 -4.61 -6.34 20.21
C LYS A 147 -5.65 -7.23 19.54
N LYS A 148 -6.07 -8.29 20.24
CA LYS A 148 -7.21 -9.09 19.82
C LYS A 148 -8.53 -8.40 20.15
N HIS A 149 -9.41 -8.25 19.16
CA HIS A 149 -10.77 -7.76 19.35
C HIS A 149 -11.83 -8.85 19.15
N GLY A 150 -11.54 -10.07 19.64
CA GLY A 150 -12.43 -11.24 19.55
C GLY A 150 -12.13 -12.19 18.37
N GLY A 151 -11.19 -11.85 17.49
CA GLY A 151 -10.66 -12.71 16.43
C GLY A 151 -9.43 -13.53 16.83
N THR A 152 -8.84 -14.23 15.85
CA THR A 152 -7.60 -15.01 16.01
C THR A 152 -6.34 -14.17 15.81
N ARG A 153 -6.45 -13.06 15.09
CA ARG A 153 -5.36 -12.13 14.78
C ARG A 153 -5.37 -10.94 15.74
N TYR A 154 -4.25 -10.22 15.80
CA TYR A 154 -4.13 -8.96 16.52
C TYR A 154 -4.39 -7.81 15.54
N GLU A 155 -5.48 -7.08 15.69
CA GLU A 155 -5.80 -5.91 14.88
C GLU A 155 -5.21 -4.62 15.49
N ILE A 156 -5.09 -3.55 14.70
CA ILE A 156 -4.64 -2.25 15.20
C ILE A 156 -5.61 -1.77 16.29
N ASP A 157 -5.11 -1.60 17.51
CA ASP A 157 -5.87 -0.99 18.61
C ASP A 157 -5.74 0.52 18.59
N ARG A 158 -4.52 1.02 18.38
CA ARG A 158 -4.22 2.45 18.34
C ARG A 158 -2.93 2.76 17.62
N VAL A 159 -2.87 3.98 17.09
CA VAL A 159 -1.67 4.60 16.52
C VAL A 159 -1.34 5.82 17.37
N GLU A 160 -0.10 5.91 17.84
CA GLU A 160 0.37 6.96 18.74
C GLU A 160 1.47 7.79 18.10
N ASP A 161 1.40 9.10 18.28
CA ASP A 161 2.51 10.00 17.97
C ASP A 161 3.54 10.07 19.12
N PRO A 162 4.73 10.63 18.91
CA PRO A 162 5.75 10.75 19.95
C PRO A 162 5.33 11.60 21.16
N SER A 163 4.28 12.42 21.02
CA SER A 163 3.72 13.26 22.08
C SER A 163 2.63 12.55 22.88
N GLY A 164 2.28 11.31 22.54
CA GLY A 164 1.25 10.52 23.19
C GLY A 164 -0.17 10.81 22.72
N ASN A 165 -0.37 11.58 21.64
CA ASN A 165 -1.68 11.67 21.02
C ASN A 165 -1.98 10.35 20.31
N ALA A 166 -3.22 9.85 20.44
CA ALA A 166 -3.60 8.55 19.89
C ALA A 166 -4.82 8.64 18.96
N GLN A 167 -4.75 7.90 17.86
CA GLN A 167 -5.92 7.47 17.08
C GLN A 167 -6.30 6.07 17.55
N THR A 168 -7.54 5.88 17.99
CA THR A 168 -8.03 4.62 18.60
C THR A 168 -9.03 3.93 17.68
N TYR A 169 -8.87 2.63 17.51
CA TYR A 169 -9.60 1.80 16.56
C TYR A 169 -10.57 0.91 17.34
N THR A 170 -11.78 0.74 16.81
CA THR A 170 -12.80 -0.11 17.44
C THR A 170 -13.37 -1.08 16.42
N TYR A 171 -13.66 -2.30 16.86
CA TYR A 171 -14.09 -3.39 16.00
C TYR A 171 -15.48 -3.88 16.36
N GLY A 172 -16.13 -4.51 15.39
CA GLY A 172 -17.43 -5.16 15.58
C GLY A 172 -17.33 -6.35 16.53
N THR A 173 -18.48 -6.82 17.00
CA THR A 173 -18.59 -8.01 17.86
C THR A 173 -19.55 -9.02 17.24
N GLY A 174 -19.54 -10.26 17.74
CA GLY A 174 -20.40 -11.32 17.21
C GLY A 174 -20.18 -11.57 15.73
N GLY A 175 -21.21 -11.40 14.90
CA GLY A 175 -21.14 -11.61 13.45
C GLY A 175 -20.28 -10.58 12.70
N GLU A 176 -19.89 -9.47 13.32
CA GLU A 176 -19.00 -8.46 12.77
C GLU A 176 -17.59 -8.49 13.40
N ALA A 177 -17.25 -9.53 14.18
CA ALA A 177 -15.95 -9.64 14.82
C ALA A 177 -14.80 -9.54 13.81
N GLY A 178 -13.79 -8.70 14.12
CA GLY A 178 -12.63 -8.45 13.25
C GLY A 178 -12.86 -7.40 12.14
N LEU A 179 -14.05 -6.80 12.04
CA LEU A 179 -14.34 -5.68 11.15
C LEU A 179 -14.18 -4.34 11.87
N LEU A 180 -13.40 -3.43 11.28
CA LEU A 180 -13.18 -2.09 11.86
C LEU A 180 -14.46 -1.25 11.78
N LYS A 181 -14.99 -0.78 12.91
CA LYS A 181 -16.20 0.06 12.95
C LYS A 181 -15.90 1.54 12.98
N SER A 182 -14.90 1.96 13.75
CA SER A 182 -14.53 3.38 13.79
C SER A 182 -13.10 3.63 14.19
N VAL A 183 -12.58 4.76 13.73
CA VAL A 183 -11.32 5.36 14.18
C VAL A 183 -11.66 6.68 14.87
N GLU A 184 -11.34 6.78 16.15
CA GLU A 184 -11.45 8.01 16.92
C GLU A 184 -10.09 8.71 16.95
N VAL A 185 -10.03 9.95 16.48
CA VAL A 185 -8.81 10.76 16.47
C VAL A 185 -8.74 11.61 17.74
N PRO A 186 -7.57 12.19 18.09
CA PRO A 186 -7.48 13.06 19.25
C PRO A 186 -8.51 14.19 19.18
N GLY A 187 -9.13 14.50 20.33
CA GLY A 187 -10.24 15.46 20.40
C GLY A 187 -11.63 14.87 20.18
N GLY A 188 -11.76 13.54 20.02
CA GLY A 188 -13.05 12.82 20.05
C GLY A 188 -13.79 12.76 18.71
N ASN A 189 -13.21 13.34 17.66
CA ASN A 189 -13.72 13.23 16.30
C ASN A 189 -13.63 11.76 15.82
N ARG A 190 -14.65 11.29 15.11
CA ARG A 190 -14.77 9.87 14.74
C ARG A 190 -15.03 9.67 13.25
N LEU A 191 -14.22 8.80 12.64
CA LEU A 191 -14.45 8.19 11.33
C LEU A 191 -15.19 6.87 11.53
N THR A 192 -16.22 6.59 10.75
CA THR A 192 -17.03 5.37 10.84
C THR A 192 -17.03 4.61 9.52
N LEU A 193 -16.88 3.29 9.58
CA LEU A 193 -17.06 2.38 8.46
C LEU A 193 -18.46 1.75 8.55
N LEU A 194 -19.21 1.87 7.46
CA LEU A 194 -20.52 1.28 7.27
C LEU A 194 -20.37 0.08 6.34
N TYR A 195 -21.09 -1.00 6.64
CA TYR A 195 -20.97 -2.25 5.92
C TYR A 195 -22.31 -2.73 5.37
N THR A 196 -22.30 -3.30 4.17
CA THR A 196 -23.45 -4.03 3.61
C THR A 196 -23.60 -5.36 4.33
N VAL A 197 -24.70 -5.51 5.07
CA VAL A 197 -25.01 -6.75 5.78
C VAL A 197 -25.49 -7.80 4.78
N THR A 198 -24.62 -8.76 4.46
CA THR A 198 -25.02 -10.00 3.78
C THR A 198 -25.29 -11.05 4.85
N SER A 199 -26.30 -11.91 4.67
CA SER A 199 -26.50 -13.04 5.57
C SER A 199 -25.29 -13.99 5.52
N GLY A 200 -24.38 -13.91 6.49
CA GLY A 200 -23.15 -14.71 6.57
C GLY A 200 -21.87 -13.90 6.83
N PRO A 201 -20.67 -14.54 6.80
CA PRO A 201 -19.40 -13.94 7.24
C PRO A 201 -18.77 -12.95 6.25
N ALA A 202 -19.56 -12.34 5.37
CA ALA A 202 -19.05 -11.62 4.20
C ALA A 202 -19.68 -10.21 4.06
N THR A 203 -19.27 -9.29 4.94
CA THR A 203 -19.66 -7.87 4.93
C THR A 203 -18.70 -7.08 4.03
N LEU A 204 -19.22 -6.21 3.18
CA LEU A 204 -18.42 -5.29 2.32
C LEU A 204 -18.55 -3.87 2.87
N VAL A 205 -17.49 -3.07 2.84
CA VAL A 205 -17.52 -1.66 3.25
C VAL A 205 -18.38 -0.89 2.25
N GLU A 206 -19.55 -0.46 2.66
CA GLU A 206 -20.48 0.34 1.84
C GLU A 206 -20.07 1.81 1.82
N ALA A 207 -19.61 2.32 2.98
CA ALA A 207 -19.22 3.71 3.09
C ALA A 207 -18.21 3.95 4.21
N ILE A 208 -17.39 4.97 4.01
CA ILE A 208 -16.63 5.64 5.07
C ILE A 208 -17.32 6.97 5.33
N GLN A 209 -17.63 7.28 6.59
CA GLN A 209 -18.22 8.55 7.00
C GLN A 209 -17.30 9.25 8.00
N ASP A 210 -16.95 10.50 7.76
CA ASP A 210 -16.21 11.29 8.74
C ASP A 210 -17.12 11.97 9.79
N TRP A 211 -16.48 12.63 10.76
CA TRP A 211 -17.16 13.38 11.82
C TRP A 211 -17.93 14.61 11.33
N GLY A 212 -17.70 15.06 10.10
CA GLY A 212 -18.48 16.11 9.44
C GLY A 212 -19.71 15.57 8.70
N GLY A 213 -19.94 14.25 8.70
CA GLY A 213 -21.03 13.60 7.97
C GLY A 213 -20.74 13.41 6.47
N ARG A 214 -19.52 13.74 5.99
CA ARG A 214 -19.13 13.51 4.60
C ARG A 214 -18.94 12.02 4.38
N ARG A 215 -19.45 11.50 3.26
CA ARG A 215 -19.42 10.07 2.94
C ARG A 215 -18.67 9.76 1.65
N TRP A 216 -17.72 8.85 1.73
CA TRP A 216 -17.17 8.14 0.59
C TRP A 216 -17.91 6.82 0.47
N THR A 217 -18.50 6.53 -0.68
CA THR A 217 -19.34 5.34 -0.87
C THR A 217 -18.71 4.40 -1.89
N MET A 218 -18.92 3.11 -1.67
CA MET A 218 -18.40 2.02 -2.47
C MET A 218 -19.56 1.17 -2.95
N GLN A 219 -19.55 0.82 -4.23
CA GLN A 219 -20.47 -0.17 -4.79
C GLN A 219 -19.68 -1.33 -5.34
N TYR A 220 -20.29 -2.52 -5.29
CA TYR A 220 -19.65 -3.76 -5.69
C TYR A 220 -20.48 -4.49 -6.75
N GLY A 221 -19.79 -5.06 -7.73
CA GLY A 221 -20.38 -5.96 -8.71
C GLY A 221 -20.30 -7.43 -8.29
N THR A 222 -20.71 -8.31 -9.22
CA THR A 222 -20.57 -9.77 -9.09
C THR A 222 -19.11 -10.14 -8.80
N GLY A 223 -18.88 -11.09 -7.89
CA GLY A 223 -17.53 -11.48 -7.48
C GLY A 223 -16.86 -10.53 -6.48
N ARG A 224 -17.62 -9.61 -5.87
CA ARG A 224 -17.15 -8.68 -4.81
C ARG A 224 -16.09 -7.71 -5.31
N VAL A 225 -16.08 -7.38 -6.59
CA VAL A 225 -15.19 -6.34 -7.14
C VAL A 225 -15.82 -4.97 -6.95
N LEU A 226 -15.01 -3.98 -6.54
CA LEU A 226 -15.48 -2.59 -6.41
C LEU A 226 -15.82 -2.07 -7.80
N SER A 227 -17.08 -1.78 -8.10
CA SER A 227 -17.50 -1.23 -9.40
C SER A 227 -17.47 0.30 -9.42
N GLN A 228 -17.68 0.93 -8.25
CA GLN A 228 -17.79 2.39 -8.15
C GLN A 228 -17.25 2.90 -6.81
N PHE A 229 -16.54 4.02 -6.86
CA PHE A 229 -16.17 4.82 -5.68
C PHE A 229 -16.66 6.25 -5.87
N THR A 230 -17.47 6.74 -4.93
CA THR A 230 -18.06 8.08 -5.01
C THR A 230 -17.62 8.92 -3.82
N THR A 231 -17.03 10.07 -4.07
CA THR A 231 -16.58 11.00 -3.03
C THR A 231 -17.76 11.81 -2.47
N PRO A 232 -17.60 12.51 -1.32
CA PRO A 232 -18.66 13.36 -0.76
C PRO A 232 -19.12 14.50 -1.68
N LEU A 233 -18.30 14.86 -2.67
CA LEU A 233 -18.63 15.90 -3.66
C LEU A 233 -19.45 15.34 -4.84
N GLY A 234 -19.79 14.05 -4.83
CA GLY A 234 -20.50 13.38 -5.92
C GLY A 234 -19.59 13.02 -7.10
N CYS A 235 -18.27 13.16 -6.96
CA CYS A 235 -17.33 12.71 -8.00
C CYS A 235 -17.29 11.17 -8.01
N VAL A 236 -17.59 10.58 -9.16
CA VAL A 236 -17.70 9.13 -9.33
C VAL A 236 -16.51 8.60 -10.12
N THR A 237 -15.78 7.65 -9.54
CA THR A 237 -14.78 6.84 -10.26
C THR A 237 -15.36 5.45 -10.51
N ASN A 238 -15.39 5.01 -11.77
CA ASN A 238 -15.88 3.69 -12.14
C ASN A 238 -14.71 2.74 -12.38
N TYR A 239 -14.86 1.48 -11.96
CA TYR A 239 -13.88 0.43 -12.14
C TYR A 239 -14.49 -0.73 -12.92
N GLY A 240 -13.84 -1.11 -14.01
CA GLY A 240 -14.22 -2.26 -14.82
C GLY A 240 -13.23 -3.40 -14.59
N TYR A 241 -13.74 -4.62 -14.47
CA TYR A 241 -12.92 -5.82 -14.26
C TYR A 241 -13.17 -6.81 -15.39
N THR A 242 -12.13 -7.54 -15.78
CA THR A 242 -12.23 -8.65 -16.72
C THR A 242 -11.86 -9.96 -16.04
N THR A 243 -12.52 -11.04 -16.46
CA THR A 243 -12.13 -12.40 -16.10
C THR A 243 -11.01 -12.86 -17.04
N ALA A 244 -9.78 -12.88 -16.55
CA ALA A 244 -8.67 -13.56 -17.21
C ALA A 244 -8.77 -15.06 -16.90
N GLY A 245 -9.25 -15.84 -17.88
CA GLY A 245 -9.48 -17.28 -17.70
C GLY A 245 -10.58 -17.61 -16.68
N ALA A 246 -10.67 -18.88 -16.29
CA ALA A 246 -11.83 -19.43 -15.57
C ALA A 246 -12.09 -18.86 -14.16
N SER A 247 -11.16 -18.13 -13.53
CA SER A 247 -11.34 -17.66 -12.13
C SER A 247 -10.58 -16.39 -11.71
N THR A 248 -9.79 -15.73 -12.58
CA THR A 248 -9.00 -14.56 -12.14
C THR A 248 -9.69 -13.27 -12.56
N THR A 249 -10.05 -12.42 -11.59
CA THR A 249 -10.67 -11.12 -11.86
C THR A 249 -9.63 -10.01 -11.70
N LEU A 250 -9.26 -9.33 -12.80
CA LEU A 250 -8.27 -8.25 -12.81
C LEU A 250 -8.91 -6.92 -13.20
N LEU A 251 -8.38 -5.82 -12.66
CA LEU A 251 -8.84 -4.48 -12.96
C LEU A 251 -8.51 -4.14 -14.41
N HIS A 252 -9.53 -4.06 -15.26
CA HIS A 252 -9.36 -3.78 -16.67
C HIS A 252 -9.42 -2.29 -16.99
N THR A 253 -10.31 -1.54 -16.33
CA THR A 253 -10.49 -0.11 -16.61
C THR A 253 -10.68 0.70 -15.35
N ILE A 254 -10.19 1.93 -15.35
CA ILE A 254 -10.54 2.98 -14.39
C ILE A 254 -11.05 4.17 -15.19
N GLU A 255 -12.24 4.65 -14.88
CA GLU A 255 -12.82 5.84 -15.49
C GLU A 255 -13.02 6.90 -14.41
N ASP A 256 -12.39 8.05 -14.61
CA ASP A 256 -12.42 9.14 -13.65
C ASP A 256 -13.74 9.94 -13.71
N PRO A 257 -13.98 10.84 -12.74
CA PRO A 257 -15.22 11.64 -12.71
C PRO A 257 -15.43 12.57 -13.90
N ARG A 258 -14.41 12.78 -14.74
CA ARG A 258 -14.47 13.61 -15.95
C ARG A 258 -14.71 12.77 -17.21
N GLY A 259 -14.79 11.44 -17.07
CA GLY A 259 -14.98 10.48 -18.16
C GLY A 259 -13.67 10.04 -18.84
N TYR A 260 -12.50 10.39 -18.30
CA TYR A 260 -11.24 9.87 -18.84
C TYR A 260 -11.04 8.43 -18.37
N ARG A 261 -10.87 7.54 -19.36
CA ARG A 261 -10.69 6.11 -19.13
C ARG A 261 -9.24 5.69 -19.32
N THR A 262 -8.71 4.98 -18.33
CA THR A 262 -7.46 4.23 -18.37
C THR A 262 -7.79 2.74 -18.48
N THR A 263 -7.11 2.00 -19.36
CA THR A 263 -7.30 0.56 -19.57
C THR A 263 -6.01 -0.23 -19.41
N TYR A 264 -6.11 -1.47 -18.93
CA TYR A 264 -4.99 -2.36 -18.65
C TYR A 264 -5.14 -3.71 -19.36
N ALA A 265 -4.01 -4.23 -19.85
CA ALA A 265 -3.87 -5.59 -20.34
C ALA A 265 -2.77 -6.33 -19.57
N TYR A 266 -2.98 -7.63 -19.39
CA TYR A 266 -2.15 -8.47 -18.52
C TYR A 266 -1.58 -9.67 -19.27
N ASP A 267 -0.41 -10.13 -18.84
CA ASP A 267 0.09 -11.45 -19.22
C ASP A 267 -0.45 -12.56 -18.29
N ALA A 268 -0.04 -13.81 -18.55
CA ALA A 268 -0.42 -14.97 -17.74
C ALA A 268 0.10 -14.90 -16.29
N GLY A 269 1.14 -14.10 -16.02
CA GLY A 269 1.68 -13.84 -14.70
C GLY A 269 0.98 -12.70 -13.96
N ARG A 270 -0.11 -12.14 -14.50
CA ARG A 270 -0.86 -10.98 -13.96
C ARG A 270 -0.05 -9.69 -13.92
N ARG A 271 0.97 -9.58 -14.77
CA ARG A 271 1.78 -8.38 -14.96
C ARG A 271 1.15 -7.50 -16.03
N VAL A 272 1.09 -6.20 -15.81
CA VAL A 272 0.55 -5.26 -16.81
C VAL A 272 1.52 -5.14 -17.97
N VAL A 273 1.14 -5.66 -19.13
CA VAL A 273 1.96 -5.54 -20.37
C VAL A 273 1.56 -4.35 -21.22
N SER A 274 0.37 -3.80 -21.01
CA SER A 274 -0.06 -2.56 -21.67
C SER A 274 -1.00 -1.75 -20.79
N MET A 275 -0.82 -0.44 -20.84
CA MET A 275 -1.69 0.55 -20.23
C MET A 275 -2.04 1.58 -21.30
N ALA A 276 -3.32 1.96 -21.43
CA ALA A 276 -3.74 3.02 -22.34
C ALA A 276 -4.59 4.06 -21.63
N ALA A 277 -4.32 5.33 -21.89
CA ALA A 277 -5.13 6.47 -21.44
C ALA A 277 -5.52 7.29 -22.67
N GLY A 278 -6.75 7.11 -23.16
CA GLY A 278 -7.14 7.62 -24.48
C GLY A 278 -6.31 6.98 -25.59
N THR A 279 -5.67 7.80 -26.43
CA THR A 279 -4.79 7.33 -27.51
C THR A 279 -3.35 7.10 -27.08
N ALA A 280 -2.99 7.49 -25.84
CA ALA A 280 -1.66 7.29 -25.30
C ALA A 280 -1.53 5.85 -24.80
N VAL A 281 -0.58 5.10 -25.34
CA VAL A 281 -0.33 3.69 -24.98
C VAL A 281 1.09 3.54 -24.42
N TRP A 282 1.19 2.94 -23.24
CA TRP A 282 2.41 2.44 -22.65
C TRP A 282 2.46 0.92 -22.82
N SER A 283 3.63 0.38 -23.11
CA SER A 283 3.87 -1.06 -23.13
C SER A 283 5.06 -1.45 -22.26
N TYR A 284 5.01 -2.66 -21.73
CA TYR A 284 6.00 -3.18 -20.80
C TYR A 284 6.45 -4.56 -21.26
N ASP A 285 7.74 -4.67 -21.58
CA ASP A 285 8.37 -5.93 -21.94
C ASP A 285 9.16 -6.46 -20.75
N TYR A 286 8.67 -7.56 -20.17
CA TYR A 286 9.30 -8.20 -19.01
C TYR A 286 10.21 -9.34 -19.46
N ASN A 287 11.52 -9.10 -19.42
CA ASN A 287 12.57 -10.07 -19.70
C ASN A 287 13.18 -10.61 -18.38
N PRO A 288 13.85 -11.77 -18.38
CA PRO A 288 14.60 -12.22 -17.21
C PRO A 288 15.62 -11.15 -16.77
N GLY A 289 15.50 -10.67 -15.52
CA GLY A 289 16.39 -9.65 -14.95
C GLY A 289 16.27 -8.25 -15.54
N GLN A 290 15.29 -7.98 -16.42
CA GLN A 290 15.15 -6.69 -17.08
C GLN A 290 13.71 -6.36 -17.45
N THR A 291 13.35 -5.08 -17.41
CA THR A 291 12.07 -4.60 -17.97
C THR A 291 12.30 -3.40 -18.88
N VAL A 292 11.62 -3.37 -20.01
CA VAL A 292 11.60 -2.22 -20.91
C VAL A 292 10.21 -1.58 -20.88
N GLU A 293 10.15 -0.34 -20.43
CA GLU A 293 8.96 0.50 -20.50
C GLU A 293 9.03 1.37 -21.76
N ILE A 294 7.98 1.33 -22.58
CA ILE A 294 7.87 2.10 -23.80
C ILE A 294 6.71 3.09 -23.64
N TRP A 295 7.01 4.37 -23.84
CA TRP A 295 6.04 5.46 -23.72
C TRP A 295 5.28 5.68 -25.04
N PRO A 296 4.13 6.39 -25.01
CA PRO A 296 3.36 6.72 -26.20
C PRO A 296 4.15 7.48 -27.28
N THR A 297 5.20 8.20 -26.88
CA THR A 297 6.09 8.94 -27.78
C THR A 297 7.11 8.04 -28.49
N GLY A 298 7.19 6.76 -28.15
CA GLY A 298 8.24 5.83 -28.58
C GLY A 298 9.50 5.88 -27.71
N ALA A 299 9.57 6.77 -26.73
CA ALA A 299 10.64 6.82 -25.74
C ALA A 299 10.71 5.51 -24.93
N ARG A 300 11.92 5.09 -24.55
CA ARG A 300 12.17 3.81 -23.87
C ARG A 300 12.93 4.02 -22.58
N ALA A 301 12.47 3.41 -21.50
CA ALA A 301 13.23 3.27 -20.26
C ALA A 301 13.51 1.79 -20.01
N THR A 302 14.75 1.47 -19.64
CA THR A 302 15.16 0.09 -19.34
C THR A 302 15.57 0.00 -17.89
N TYR A 303 15.00 -0.95 -17.17
CA TYR A 303 15.29 -1.26 -15.78
C TYR A 303 15.97 -2.61 -15.71
N ALA A 304 17.13 -2.70 -15.06
CA ALA A 304 17.83 -3.96 -14.84
C ALA A 304 17.82 -4.31 -13.35
N TYR A 305 17.72 -5.61 -13.05
CA TYR A 305 17.52 -6.12 -11.71
C TYR A 305 18.59 -7.15 -11.33
N ASP A 306 18.89 -7.29 -10.03
CA ASP A 306 19.72 -8.38 -9.52
C ASP A 306 18.97 -9.73 -9.47
N ASP A 307 19.73 -10.83 -9.39
CA ASP A 307 19.18 -12.19 -9.56
C ASP A 307 18.29 -12.67 -8.39
N ASN A 308 18.27 -11.98 -7.25
CA ASN A 308 17.37 -12.29 -6.12
C ASN A 308 17.50 -11.24 -5.01
N PRO A 309 16.54 -10.32 -4.81
CA PRO A 309 15.10 -10.40 -5.06
C PRO A 309 14.62 -9.40 -6.11
N GLY A 310 15.47 -9.05 -7.08
CA GLY A 310 15.12 -8.14 -8.15
C GLY A 310 15.24 -6.67 -7.76
N ASN A 311 16.26 -6.31 -6.96
CA ASN A 311 16.53 -4.90 -6.71
C ASN A 311 16.94 -4.23 -8.03
N ASN A 312 16.40 -3.05 -8.31
CA ASN A 312 16.79 -2.28 -9.50
C ASN A 312 18.26 -1.84 -9.36
N VAL A 313 19.15 -2.42 -10.16
CA VAL A 313 20.59 -2.11 -10.16
C VAL A 313 20.96 -1.04 -11.18
N SER A 314 20.15 -0.87 -12.22
CA SER A 314 20.35 0.24 -13.16
C SER A 314 19.08 0.62 -13.91
N THR A 315 18.98 1.91 -14.25
CA THR A 315 17.93 2.46 -15.09
C THR A 315 18.55 3.27 -16.22
N VAL A 316 18.26 2.91 -17.46
CA VAL A 316 18.50 3.75 -18.63
C VAL A 316 17.22 4.51 -18.89
N ARG A 317 17.27 5.83 -18.75
CA ARG A 317 16.13 6.72 -18.98
C ARG A 317 15.86 6.93 -20.46
N ALA A 318 14.69 7.47 -20.77
CA ALA A 318 14.27 7.86 -22.13
C ALA A 318 15.22 8.83 -22.85
N ASP A 319 15.94 9.66 -22.10
CA ASP A 319 16.96 10.60 -22.58
C ASP A 319 18.35 9.95 -22.76
N GLY A 320 18.46 8.64 -22.55
CA GLY A 320 19.71 7.87 -22.63
C GLY A 320 20.59 7.94 -21.37
N VAL A 321 20.16 8.67 -20.33
CA VAL A 321 20.94 8.79 -19.09
C VAL A 321 20.88 7.47 -18.30
N LEU A 322 22.05 6.93 -17.99
CA LEU A 322 22.22 5.76 -17.13
C LEU A 322 22.32 6.18 -15.66
N VAL A 323 21.44 5.64 -14.83
CA VAL A 323 21.51 5.72 -13.38
C VAL A 323 21.80 4.32 -12.83
N THR A 324 22.75 4.19 -11.91
CA THR A 324 23.06 2.90 -11.25
C THR A 324 22.86 2.99 -9.75
N TYR A 325 22.49 1.85 -9.16
CA TYR A 325 22.17 1.72 -7.75
C TYR A 325 22.99 0.59 -7.13
N ALA A 326 23.43 0.78 -5.89
CA ALA A 326 24.04 -0.28 -5.09
C ALA A 326 23.29 -0.45 -3.78
N TYR A 327 23.24 -1.70 -3.31
CA TYR A 327 22.53 -2.12 -2.11
C TYR A 327 23.50 -2.82 -1.14
N ASP A 328 23.23 -2.72 0.15
CA ASP A 328 23.95 -3.48 1.17
C ASP A 328 23.41 -4.91 1.30
N GLN A 329 24.02 -5.70 2.20
CA GLN A 329 23.61 -7.07 2.51
C GLN A 329 22.17 -7.19 3.06
N ASN A 330 21.60 -6.09 3.57
CA ASN A 330 20.23 -6.01 4.06
C ASN A 330 19.26 -5.50 2.99
N ARG A 331 19.73 -5.34 1.74
CA ARG A 331 18.97 -4.86 0.58
C ARG A 331 18.55 -3.39 0.68
N MET A 332 19.23 -2.61 1.51
CA MET A 332 18.99 -1.17 1.59
C MET A 332 19.84 -0.44 0.56
N LYS A 333 19.26 0.52 -0.18
CA LYS A 333 20.00 1.33 -1.15
C LYS A 333 21.07 2.15 -0.42
N VAL A 334 22.33 1.91 -0.75
CA VAL A 334 23.49 2.62 -0.17
C VAL A 334 24.12 3.62 -1.12
N ARG A 335 23.90 3.48 -2.43
CA ARG A 335 24.50 4.37 -3.43
C ARG A 335 23.62 4.58 -4.66
N GLU A 336 23.66 5.79 -5.19
CA GLU A 336 23.07 6.18 -6.47
C GLU A 336 24.08 6.99 -7.29
N THR A 337 24.32 6.58 -8.54
CA THR A 337 25.33 7.19 -9.42
C THR A 337 24.73 7.53 -10.77
N THR A 338 25.12 8.69 -11.31
CA THR A 338 24.71 9.17 -12.65
C THR A 338 25.95 9.55 -13.46
N PRO A 339 25.80 9.90 -14.76
CA PRO A 339 26.95 10.30 -15.56
C PRO A 339 27.64 11.57 -15.04
N ALA A 340 26.92 12.39 -14.27
CA ALA A 340 27.46 13.58 -13.60
C ALA A 340 28.23 13.25 -12.29
N GLY A 341 28.21 11.99 -11.84
CA GLY A 341 28.87 11.53 -10.62
C GLY A 341 27.92 10.87 -9.61
N THR A 342 28.44 10.55 -8.44
CA THR A 342 27.66 9.96 -7.33
C THR A 342 26.70 11.01 -6.78
N MET A 343 25.40 10.77 -6.88
CA MET A 343 24.37 11.69 -6.36
C MET A 343 24.09 11.49 -4.88
N MET A 344 24.23 10.26 -4.39
CA MET A 344 23.91 9.93 -3.00
C MET A 344 24.75 8.74 -2.52
N SER A 345 25.22 8.83 -1.27
CA SER A 345 25.84 7.74 -0.53
C SER A 345 25.31 7.75 0.91
N VAL A 346 24.79 6.62 1.38
CA VAL A 346 24.28 6.45 2.75
C VAL A 346 24.90 5.21 3.35
N ALA A 347 25.41 5.35 4.59
CA ALA A 347 25.81 4.22 5.41
C ALA A 347 24.74 4.00 6.48
N TYR A 348 24.18 2.80 6.56
CA TYR A 348 23.27 2.41 7.62
C TYR A 348 24.07 1.93 8.82
N ASP A 349 23.80 2.47 10.01
CA ASP A 349 24.44 2.03 11.25
C ASP A 349 24.02 0.60 11.58
N THR A 350 24.99 -0.29 11.73
CA THR A 350 24.77 -1.65 12.21
C THR A 350 24.57 -1.61 13.72
N ARG A 351 23.41 -1.15 14.20
CA ARG A 351 23.06 -1.33 15.61
C ARG A 351 22.82 -2.81 15.87
N THR A 352 23.88 -3.54 16.19
CA THR A 352 23.82 -4.82 16.88
C THR A 352 23.29 -4.54 18.29
N GLY A 353 21.98 -4.68 18.47
CA GLY A 353 21.30 -4.66 19.76
C GLY A 353 20.80 -6.05 20.09
#